data_AF-A0A8B8ADY5-F1
#
_entry.id   AF-A0A8B8ADY5-F1
#
_cell.length_a   1.000
_cell.length_b   1.000
_cell.length_c   1.000
_cell.angle_alpha   90.00
_cell.angle_beta   90.00
_cell.angle_gamma   90.00
#
_symmetry.space_group_name_H-M   'P 1'
#
loop_
_entity.id
_entity.type
_entity.pdbx_description
1 polymer ?
#
loop_
_entity_poly.entity_id
_entity_poly.type
_entity_poly.pdbx_seq_one_letter_code
_entity_poly.pdbx_strand_id
1 'polypeptide(L)'
;MEEKTGKITYIHAGNTRTVDLPIYRVTDHDGTEYYCVLEIPNVLLGIQKMIQIRTPSKLQDVDVQMHMSKFYYTLAGILNHPNLPGTYHKARVITFNEDQPGFVLADEILRAVKEDLNPDKQHDTSIPRHILKDRRYDAFVFNHEQTNPAKDEVANFLKEKGLTLCCESDRIGESPFNFSEQLNNSRWTILILSKSALNDPLFSHCCFMLVGEFLRTKRLGIIPVLTDAGHEDIPEAIRIVTYTTVDIKRMYLERILTTLRGEMIPYDTQSLMPAGEVAYVLAWNYAVNYLVDVMPGLGTVITETLKTLNVTPQTCREKLYLIIPKSCDCSQSLAEKDKRIEFVVTTPKTHIGHLNRVYTFDLYKFEFEGKEYFFVGQYPAPVVCLRRMYDLKVAGINELEMTSQVEKFCKEITTVLEHKMSELFTKFCEIVYYDDRNVSLSEELARRIDSP
;
A
#
# COMPACT_ATOMS: atom_id res chain seq x y z
N MET A 1 -0.82 -20.19 -24.30
CA MET A 1 0.63 -20.14 -24.58
C MET A 1 1.34 -19.98 -23.25
N GLU A 2 2.42 -20.74 -23.01
CA GLU A 2 3.33 -20.55 -21.87
C GLU A 2 4.40 -19.49 -22.17
N GLU A 3 4.08 -18.51 -23.02
CA GLU A 3 5.02 -17.43 -23.29
C GLU A 3 5.10 -16.52 -22.08
N LYS A 4 6.34 -16.20 -21.72
CA LYS A 4 6.66 -15.32 -20.60
C LYS A 4 7.61 -14.23 -21.09
N THR A 5 7.60 -13.11 -20.38
CA THR A 5 8.58 -12.06 -20.59
C THR A 5 10.01 -12.57 -20.36
N GLY A 6 10.99 -11.81 -20.83
CA GLY A 6 12.36 -11.96 -20.32
C GLY A 6 12.40 -11.88 -18.79
N LYS A 7 13.37 -12.59 -18.19
CA LYS A 7 13.58 -12.59 -16.75
C LYS A 7 14.08 -11.24 -16.28
N ILE A 8 13.38 -10.64 -15.32
CA ILE A 8 13.77 -9.41 -14.65
C ILE A 8 14.36 -9.78 -13.29
N THR A 9 15.61 -9.39 -13.06
CA THR A 9 16.28 -9.58 -11.77
C THR A 9 16.17 -8.29 -10.95
N TYR A 10 15.75 -8.42 -9.70
CA TYR A 10 15.63 -7.30 -8.76
C TYR A 10 15.95 -7.73 -7.34
N ILE A 11 16.36 -6.78 -6.50
CA ILE A 11 16.67 -7.05 -5.10
C ILE A 11 15.45 -6.68 -4.26
N HIS A 12 15.02 -7.63 -3.44
CA HIS A 12 13.90 -7.44 -2.54
C HIS A 12 14.15 -8.16 -1.23
N ALA A 13 13.99 -7.44 -0.11
CA ALA A 13 14.17 -8.01 1.22
C ALA A 13 15.59 -8.59 1.47
N GLY A 14 16.61 -8.02 0.82
CA GLY A 14 18.00 -8.48 0.93
C GLY A 14 18.35 -9.67 0.05
N ASN A 15 17.42 -10.14 -0.78
CA ASN A 15 17.60 -11.32 -1.62
C ASN A 15 17.47 -10.95 -3.10
N THR A 16 18.30 -11.55 -3.94
CA THR A 16 18.17 -11.44 -5.39
C THR A 16 16.99 -12.30 -5.85
N ARG A 17 15.99 -11.66 -6.44
CA ARG A 17 14.79 -12.31 -6.99
C ARG A 17 14.80 -12.17 -8.49
N THR A 18 14.22 -13.16 -9.15
CA THR A 18 13.99 -13.13 -10.60
C THR A 18 12.51 -13.37 -10.85
N VAL A 19 11.90 -12.49 -11.62
CA VAL A 19 10.49 -12.58 -12.02
C VAL A 19 10.40 -12.68 -13.54
N ASP A 20 9.51 -13.52 -14.02
CA ASP A 20 9.01 -13.52 -15.37
C ASP A 20 7.49 -13.38 -15.31
N LEU A 21 6.91 -12.65 -16.26
CA LEU A 21 5.47 -12.39 -16.27
C LEU A 21 4.83 -13.15 -17.44
N PRO A 22 3.66 -13.77 -17.24
CA PRO A 22 2.95 -14.42 -18.33
C PRO A 22 2.48 -13.39 -19.37
N ILE A 23 2.66 -13.74 -20.65
CA ILE A 23 2.14 -12.96 -21.78
C ILE A 23 0.81 -13.59 -22.19
N TYR A 24 -0.25 -12.78 -22.11
CA TYR A 24 -1.59 -13.17 -22.50
C TYR A 24 -1.86 -12.71 -23.93
N ARG A 25 -2.53 -13.57 -24.69
CA ARG A 25 -3.05 -13.26 -26.02
C ARG A 25 -4.57 -13.09 -25.92
N VAL A 26 -5.07 -11.96 -26.40
CA VAL A 26 -6.50 -11.65 -26.43
C VAL A 26 -6.91 -11.38 -27.87
N THR A 27 -7.94 -12.07 -28.34
CA THR A 27 -8.42 -11.99 -29.73
C THR A 27 -9.67 -11.14 -29.77
N ASP A 28 -9.66 -10.11 -30.63
CA ASP A 28 -10.79 -9.22 -30.86
C ASP A 28 -11.84 -9.86 -31.78
N HIS A 29 -13.03 -9.27 -31.86
CA HIS A 29 -14.14 -9.80 -32.65
C HIS A 29 -13.85 -9.85 -34.16
N ASP A 30 -12.93 -9.01 -34.65
CA ASP A 30 -12.47 -9.00 -36.03
C ASP A 30 -11.36 -10.03 -36.32
N GLY A 31 -10.94 -10.80 -35.31
CA GLY A 31 -9.87 -11.78 -35.39
C GLY A 31 -8.46 -11.22 -35.14
N THR A 32 -8.33 -9.91 -34.89
CA THR A 32 -7.04 -9.29 -34.55
C THR A 32 -6.54 -9.78 -33.19
N GLU A 33 -5.28 -10.20 -33.12
CA GLU A 33 -4.65 -10.65 -31.89
C GLU A 33 -3.87 -9.52 -31.21
N TYR A 34 -4.10 -9.36 -29.91
CA TYR A 34 -3.42 -8.41 -29.03
C TYR A 34 -2.67 -9.17 -27.93
N TYR A 35 -1.56 -8.62 -27.47
CA TYR A 35 -0.73 -9.22 -26.43
C TYR A 35 -0.56 -8.26 -25.27
N CYS A 36 -0.68 -8.77 -24.04
CA CYS A 36 -0.56 -7.98 -22.83
C CYS A 36 0.02 -8.78 -21.67
N VAL A 37 0.59 -8.08 -20.70
CA VAL A 37 1.02 -8.65 -19.43
C VAL A 37 0.02 -8.23 -18.36
N LEU A 38 -0.47 -9.20 -17.58
CA LEU A 38 -1.49 -8.99 -16.56
C LEU A 38 -1.04 -9.59 -15.23
N GLU A 39 -1.25 -8.86 -14.14
CA GLU A 39 -0.98 -9.32 -12.78
C GLU A 39 -2.15 -8.92 -11.87
N ILE A 40 -2.61 -9.87 -11.04
CA ILE A 40 -3.56 -9.59 -9.97
C ILE A 40 -2.75 -9.20 -8.73
N PRO A 41 -2.94 -7.99 -8.17
CA PRO A 41 -2.18 -7.57 -7.00
C PRO A 41 -2.36 -8.53 -5.83
N ASN A 42 -1.25 -9.10 -5.35
CA ASN A 42 -1.25 -10.12 -4.29
C ASN A 42 -1.91 -9.70 -2.97
N VAL A 43 -1.94 -8.39 -2.70
CA VAL A 43 -2.64 -7.84 -1.54
C VAL A 43 -4.13 -8.18 -1.55
N LEU A 44 -4.76 -8.29 -2.72
CA LEU A 44 -6.17 -8.66 -2.86
C LEU A 44 -6.42 -10.11 -2.44
N LEU A 45 -5.47 -11.02 -2.75
CA LEU A 45 -5.52 -12.40 -2.25
C LEU A 45 -5.38 -12.46 -0.73
N GLY A 46 -4.53 -11.61 -0.15
CA GLY A 46 -4.40 -11.48 1.30
C GLY A 46 -5.70 -11.02 1.95
N ILE A 47 -6.36 -10.01 1.38
CA ILE A 47 -7.67 -9.52 1.84
C ILE A 47 -8.71 -10.62 1.76
N GLN A 48 -8.76 -11.37 0.66
CA GLN A 48 -9.68 -12.51 0.51
C GLN A 48 -9.45 -13.59 1.58
N LYS A 49 -8.18 -13.96 1.83
CA LYS A 49 -7.83 -14.91 2.91
C LYS A 49 -8.26 -14.38 4.28
N MET A 50 -8.02 -13.09 4.58
CA MET A 50 -8.43 -12.49 5.85
C MET A 50 -9.96 -12.51 6.04
N ILE A 51 -10.73 -12.21 4.99
CA ILE A 51 -12.20 -12.31 4.99
C ILE A 51 -12.65 -13.76 5.28
N GLN A 52 -11.99 -14.74 4.66
CA GLN A 52 -12.29 -16.17 4.85
C GLN A 52 -11.93 -16.70 6.24
N ILE A 53 -10.87 -16.19 6.87
CA ILE A 53 -10.30 -16.67 8.14
C ILE A 53 -11.12 -16.27 9.40
N ARG A 54 -12.32 -15.68 9.22
CA ARG A 54 -13.25 -15.25 10.31
C ARG A 54 -12.63 -14.25 11.28
N THR A 55 -12.53 -13.00 10.84
CA THR A 55 -12.56 -11.84 11.76
C THR A 55 -13.99 -11.72 12.35
N PRO A 56 -14.18 -11.36 13.64
CA PRO A 56 -15.47 -11.53 14.34
C PRO A 56 -16.65 -10.73 13.78
N SER A 57 -16.38 -9.70 12.97
CA SER A 57 -17.35 -8.95 12.19
C SER A 57 -17.12 -9.25 10.71
N LYS A 58 -18.09 -9.88 10.05
CA LYS A 58 -18.08 -9.96 8.58
C LYS A 58 -18.10 -8.52 8.06
N LEU A 59 -17.05 -8.10 7.35
CA LEU A 59 -17.09 -6.89 6.54
C LEU A 59 -18.32 -6.98 5.63
N GLN A 60 -19.14 -5.93 5.60
CA GLN A 60 -20.27 -5.88 4.69
C GLN A 60 -19.76 -5.72 3.26
N ASP A 61 -20.56 -6.12 2.26
CA ASP A 61 -20.15 -6.01 0.85
C ASP A 61 -19.81 -4.56 0.47
N VAL A 62 -20.49 -3.58 1.08
CA VAL A 62 -20.20 -2.16 0.89
C VAL A 62 -18.80 -1.78 1.39
N ASP A 63 -18.36 -2.32 2.53
CA ASP A 63 -17.04 -2.06 3.10
C ASP A 63 -15.95 -2.62 2.18
N VAL A 64 -16.16 -3.83 1.64
CA VAL A 64 -15.24 -4.46 0.69
C VAL A 64 -15.13 -3.62 -0.58
N GLN A 65 -16.25 -3.18 -1.16
CA GLN A 65 -16.25 -2.33 -2.35
C GLN A 65 -15.55 -0.98 -2.12
N MET A 66 -15.72 -0.38 -0.94
CA MET A 66 -15.02 0.85 -0.55
C MET A 66 -13.51 0.62 -0.44
N HIS A 67 -13.07 -0.47 0.21
CA HIS A 67 -11.65 -0.82 0.31
C HIS A 67 -11.00 -1.12 -1.05
N MET A 68 -11.71 -1.83 -1.93
CA MET A 68 -11.25 -2.10 -3.30
C MET A 68 -11.09 -0.83 -4.11
N SER A 69 -12.06 0.08 -4.02
CA SER A 69 -12.02 1.36 -4.70
C SER A 69 -10.87 2.23 -4.19
N LYS A 70 -10.63 2.26 -2.87
CA LYS A 70 -9.47 2.96 -2.29
C LYS A 70 -8.16 2.39 -2.80
N PHE A 71 -8.02 1.07 -2.78
CA PHE A 71 -6.82 0.39 -3.28
C PHE A 71 -6.55 0.75 -4.75
N TYR A 72 -7.58 0.72 -5.59
CA TYR A 72 -7.49 1.14 -6.99
C TYR A 72 -6.96 2.57 -7.13
N TYR A 73 -7.58 3.53 -6.45
CA TYR A 73 -7.21 4.93 -6.57
C TYR A 73 -5.80 5.22 -6.07
N THR A 74 -5.42 4.63 -4.94
CA THR A 74 -4.08 4.78 -4.39
C THR A 74 -3.04 4.16 -5.31
N LEU A 75 -3.25 2.93 -5.80
CA LEU A 75 -2.30 2.27 -6.70
C LEU A 75 -2.17 3.02 -8.03
N ALA A 76 -3.29 3.43 -8.63
CA ALA A 76 -3.28 4.23 -9.86
C ALA A 76 -2.57 5.57 -9.65
N GLY A 77 -2.77 6.24 -8.51
CA GLY A 77 -2.05 7.45 -8.16
C GLY A 77 -0.54 7.21 -8.04
N ILE A 78 -0.11 6.13 -7.39
CA ILE A 78 1.31 5.80 -7.18
C ILE A 78 1.99 5.53 -8.52
N LEU A 79 1.38 4.68 -9.36
CA LEU A 79 1.93 4.33 -10.66
C LEU A 79 2.17 5.54 -11.55
N ASN A 80 1.34 6.58 -11.39
CA ASN A 80 1.37 7.80 -12.19
C ASN A 80 1.99 8.99 -11.46
N HIS A 81 2.69 8.75 -10.35
CA HIS A 81 3.32 9.82 -9.59
C HIS A 81 4.59 10.33 -10.30
N PRO A 82 4.76 11.65 -10.51
CA PRO A 82 5.88 12.21 -11.27
C PRO A 82 7.25 11.93 -10.63
N ASN A 83 7.31 11.82 -9.30
CA ASN A 83 8.52 11.44 -8.57
C ASN A 83 8.87 9.94 -8.63
N LEU A 84 8.06 9.12 -9.32
CA LEU A 84 8.32 7.70 -9.58
C LEU A 84 8.49 7.47 -11.10
N PRO A 85 9.53 8.03 -11.74
CA PRO A 85 9.70 7.98 -13.19
C PRO A 85 9.85 6.54 -13.72
N GLY A 86 10.26 5.61 -12.86
CA GLY A 86 10.38 4.20 -13.20
C GLY A 86 9.05 3.50 -13.48
N THR A 87 7.95 3.98 -12.90
CA THR A 87 6.59 3.42 -13.03
C THR A 87 5.67 4.27 -13.89
N TYR A 88 5.98 5.56 -14.04
CA TYR A 88 5.21 6.52 -14.82
C TYR A 88 4.95 6.02 -16.24
N HIS A 89 3.66 5.88 -16.61
CA HIS A 89 3.19 5.37 -17.91
C HIS A 89 3.56 3.92 -18.27
N LYS A 90 4.00 3.11 -17.30
CA LYS A 90 4.41 1.72 -17.57
C LYS A 90 3.39 0.67 -17.14
N ALA A 91 2.36 1.04 -16.39
CA ALA A 91 1.34 0.14 -15.91
C ALA A 91 -0.02 0.85 -15.75
N ARG A 92 -1.09 0.11 -15.99
CA ARG A 92 -2.48 0.55 -15.84
C ARG A 92 -3.19 -0.37 -14.85
N VAL A 93 -3.97 0.22 -13.95
CA VAL A 93 -4.89 -0.54 -13.09
C VAL A 93 -6.22 -0.65 -13.79
N ILE A 94 -6.74 -1.86 -13.94
CA ILE A 94 -8.06 -2.14 -14.53
C ILE A 94 -8.97 -2.64 -13.40
N THR A 95 -10.19 -2.13 -13.32
CA THR A 95 -11.23 -2.65 -12.42
C THR A 95 -12.41 -3.10 -13.24
N PHE A 96 -13.01 -4.22 -12.83
CA PHE A 96 -14.16 -4.81 -13.51
C PHE A 96 -15.17 -5.33 -12.48
N ASN A 97 -16.40 -5.54 -12.93
CA ASN A 97 -17.46 -6.12 -12.12
C ASN A 97 -18.04 -7.32 -12.88
N GLU A 98 -17.74 -8.53 -12.40
CA GLU A 98 -18.17 -9.78 -13.02
C GLU A 98 -19.69 -9.98 -12.95
N ASP A 99 -20.37 -9.33 -12.00
CA ASP A 99 -21.82 -9.44 -11.81
C ASP A 99 -22.63 -8.61 -12.83
N GLN A 100 -21.96 -7.83 -13.69
CA GLN A 100 -22.65 -7.04 -14.71
C GLN A 100 -23.17 -7.95 -15.85
N PRO A 101 -24.46 -7.84 -16.22
CA PRO A 101 -25.00 -8.61 -17.34
C PRO A 101 -24.23 -8.36 -18.64
N GLY A 102 -23.76 -9.44 -19.27
CA GLY A 102 -22.99 -9.36 -20.52
C GLY A 102 -21.51 -9.02 -20.34
N PHE A 103 -20.98 -9.03 -19.10
CA PHE A 103 -19.57 -8.78 -18.86
C PHE A 103 -18.67 -9.88 -19.47
N VAL A 104 -17.63 -9.45 -20.18
CA VAL A 104 -16.57 -10.29 -20.71
C VAL A 104 -15.24 -9.63 -20.38
N LEU A 105 -14.41 -10.30 -19.57
CA LEU A 105 -13.11 -9.75 -19.15
C LEU A 105 -12.17 -9.48 -20.34
N ALA A 106 -12.23 -10.31 -21.39
CA ALA A 106 -11.44 -10.12 -22.59
C ALA A 106 -11.73 -8.77 -23.27
N ASP A 107 -13.00 -8.35 -23.32
CA ASP A 107 -13.41 -7.08 -23.94
C ASP A 107 -12.88 -5.88 -23.15
N GLU A 108 -12.90 -5.98 -21.82
CA GLU A 108 -12.36 -4.96 -20.92
C GLU A 108 -10.84 -4.82 -21.07
N ILE A 109 -10.12 -5.94 -21.17
CA ILE A 109 -8.68 -5.95 -21.43
C ILE A 109 -8.37 -5.39 -22.82
N LEU A 110 -9.10 -5.81 -23.86
CA LEU A 110 -8.92 -5.31 -25.22
C LEU A 110 -9.10 -3.79 -25.30
N ARG A 111 -10.12 -3.27 -24.61
CA ARG A 111 -10.33 -1.82 -24.51
C ARG A 111 -9.09 -1.12 -23.95
N ALA A 112 -8.55 -1.61 -22.85
CA ALA A 112 -7.36 -1.03 -22.22
C ALA A 112 -6.12 -1.12 -23.14
N VAL A 113 -5.89 -2.28 -23.78
CA VAL A 113 -4.74 -2.47 -24.69
C VAL A 113 -4.84 -1.55 -25.90
N LYS A 114 -6.03 -1.43 -26.51
CA LYS A 114 -6.26 -0.53 -27.65
C LYS A 114 -6.05 0.95 -27.27
N GLU A 115 -6.40 1.33 -26.05
CA GLU A 115 -6.10 2.68 -25.55
C GLU A 115 -4.59 2.93 -25.45
N ASP A 116 -3.83 1.95 -24.97
CA ASP A 116 -2.38 2.07 -24.81
C ASP A 116 -1.62 2.05 -26.14
N LEU A 117 -2.16 1.39 -27.17
CA LEU A 117 -1.59 1.35 -28.52
C LEU A 117 -1.89 2.60 -29.36
N ASN A 118 -2.76 3.51 -28.89
CA ASN A 118 -3.14 4.69 -29.65
C ASN A 118 -2.08 5.81 -29.52
N PRO A 119 -1.32 6.15 -30.58
CA PRO A 119 -0.22 7.12 -30.51
C PRO A 119 -0.68 8.56 -30.31
N ASP A 120 -1.94 8.89 -30.64
CA ASP A 120 -2.51 10.24 -30.50
C ASP A 120 -3.04 10.52 -29.09
N LYS A 121 -3.23 9.47 -28.29
CA LYS A 121 -3.46 9.60 -26.85
C LYS A 121 -2.09 9.52 -26.18
N GLN A 122 -1.45 10.67 -25.93
CA GLN A 122 -0.41 10.73 -24.89
C GLN A 122 -0.96 9.95 -23.70
N HIS A 123 -0.24 8.91 -23.24
CA HIS A 123 -0.68 8.06 -22.12
C HIS A 123 -1.20 8.96 -21.01
N ASP A 124 -2.52 9.09 -20.93
CA ASP A 124 -3.15 9.97 -19.98
C ASP A 124 -3.64 9.08 -18.86
N THR A 125 -2.67 8.54 -18.14
CA THR A 125 -2.87 7.70 -16.97
C THR A 125 -3.06 8.54 -15.71
N SER A 126 -3.01 9.87 -15.81
CA SER A 126 -3.67 10.70 -14.81
C SER A 126 -5.12 10.23 -14.74
N ILE A 127 -5.70 10.16 -13.53
CA ILE A 127 -7.14 9.90 -13.31
C ILE A 127 -7.90 10.52 -14.49
N PRO A 128 -8.57 9.72 -15.35
CA PRO A 128 -8.70 10.00 -16.77
C PRO A 128 -8.95 11.48 -17.08
N ARG A 129 -7.91 12.18 -17.55
CA ARG A 129 -8.00 13.59 -17.98
C ARG A 129 -8.94 13.78 -19.18
N HIS A 130 -9.24 12.69 -19.89
CA HIS A 130 -10.26 12.69 -20.93
C HIS A 130 -11.70 12.90 -20.39
N ILE A 131 -11.89 12.90 -19.07
CA ILE A 131 -13.14 13.32 -18.41
C ILE A 131 -13.06 14.76 -17.85
N LEU A 132 -11.91 15.42 -17.99
CA LEU A 132 -11.61 16.71 -17.34
C LEU A 132 -11.95 17.94 -18.19
N LYS A 133 -12.55 17.79 -19.37
CA LYS A 133 -13.09 18.93 -20.15
C LYS A 133 -14.60 19.18 -19.96
N ASP A 134 -15.32 18.27 -19.32
CA ASP A 134 -16.78 18.35 -19.20
C ASP A 134 -17.27 19.03 -17.90
N ARG A 135 -16.35 19.43 -17.01
CA ARG A 135 -16.69 19.99 -15.71
C ARG A 135 -16.40 21.48 -15.66
N ARG A 136 -17.35 22.22 -15.09
CA ARG A 136 -17.33 23.68 -15.02
C ARG A 136 -16.31 24.20 -13.99
N TYR A 137 -15.96 23.38 -13.00
CA TYR A 137 -15.12 23.79 -11.86
C TYR A 137 -14.01 22.77 -11.54
N ASP A 138 -12.84 23.27 -11.15
CA ASP A 138 -11.71 22.49 -10.64
C ASP A 138 -11.98 21.92 -9.25
N ALA A 139 -12.67 22.69 -8.40
CA ALA A 139 -13.09 22.22 -7.08
C ALA A 139 -14.36 22.91 -6.58
N PHE A 140 -15.14 22.18 -5.80
CA PHE A 140 -16.25 22.67 -5.01
C PHE A 140 -15.82 22.77 -3.54
N VAL A 141 -15.83 23.98 -2.97
CA VAL A 141 -15.48 24.19 -1.56
C VAL A 141 -16.75 24.21 -0.73
N PHE A 142 -17.07 23.08 -0.12
CA PHE A 142 -18.29 22.91 0.68
C PHE A 142 -18.02 23.11 2.16
N ASN A 143 -18.94 23.83 2.79
CA ASN A 143 -19.01 24.02 4.24
C ASN A 143 -20.49 24.13 4.61
N HIS A 144 -20.89 23.48 5.69
CA HIS A 144 -22.28 23.51 6.16
C HIS A 144 -22.57 24.67 7.14
N GLU A 145 -21.53 25.36 7.62
CA GLU A 145 -21.70 26.43 8.59
C GLU A 145 -21.97 27.80 7.94
N GLN A 146 -22.87 28.58 8.53
CA GLN A 146 -22.45 29.86 9.09
C GLN A 146 -21.44 30.72 8.32
N THR A 147 -20.29 30.71 8.97
CA THR A 147 -19.06 31.40 8.68
C THR A 147 -17.99 30.40 9.08
N ASN A 148 -17.14 30.01 8.13
CA ASN A 148 -15.96 29.22 8.44
C ASN A 148 -14.76 29.89 7.76
N PRO A 149 -13.83 30.48 8.53
CA PRO A 149 -12.72 31.22 7.94
C PRO A 149 -11.82 30.35 7.06
N ALA A 150 -11.75 29.04 7.31
CA ALA A 150 -10.98 28.12 6.48
C ALA A 150 -11.61 27.93 5.08
N LYS A 151 -12.94 28.00 4.95
CA LYS A 151 -13.63 27.97 3.65
C LYS A 151 -13.14 29.11 2.77
N ASP A 152 -13.18 30.33 3.31
CA ASP A 152 -12.81 31.53 2.57
C ASP A 152 -11.31 31.57 2.29
N GLU A 153 -10.48 31.15 3.26
CA GLU A 153 -9.02 31.05 3.09
C GLU A 153 -8.65 30.08 1.96
N VAL A 154 -9.22 28.86 1.97
CA VAL A 154 -9.01 27.87 0.90
C VAL A 154 -9.49 28.41 -0.45
N ALA A 155 -10.70 28.96 -0.50
CA ALA A 155 -11.28 29.46 -1.75
C ALA A 155 -10.46 30.60 -2.35
N ASN A 156 -10.02 31.56 -1.53
CA ASN A 156 -9.21 32.69 -1.99
C ASN A 156 -7.84 32.23 -2.48
N PHE A 157 -7.16 31.39 -1.70
CA PHE A 157 -5.85 30.85 -2.07
C PHE A 157 -5.89 30.07 -3.39
N LEU A 158 -6.88 29.20 -3.59
CA LEU A 158 -6.98 28.41 -4.82
C LEU A 158 -7.34 29.26 -6.05
N LYS A 159 -8.17 30.30 -5.88
CA LYS A 159 -8.45 31.28 -6.93
C LYS A 159 -7.19 32.08 -7.31
N GLU A 160 -6.39 32.51 -6.33
CA GLU A 160 -5.10 33.18 -6.57
C GLU A 160 -4.14 32.30 -7.37
N LYS A 161 -4.21 30.98 -7.20
CA LYS A 161 -3.40 29.99 -7.94
C LYS A 161 -4.00 29.61 -9.30
N GLY A 162 -5.06 30.28 -9.74
CA GLY A 162 -5.67 30.16 -11.06
C GLY A 162 -6.68 29.04 -11.22
N LEU A 163 -7.23 28.48 -10.13
CA LEU A 163 -8.24 27.42 -10.19
C LEU A 163 -9.66 27.99 -10.23
N THR A 164 -10.53 27.32 -10.99
CA THR A 164 -11.95 27.68 -11.12
C THR A 164 -12.73 26.97 -10.02
N LEU A 165 -13.38 27.71 -9.12
CA LEU A 165 -14.07 27.11 -7.97
C LEU A 165 -15.58 27.30 -8.05
N CYS A 166 -16.31 26.27 -7.61
CA CYS A 166 -17.69 26.45 -7.17
C CYS A 166 -17.67 26.89 -5.70
N CYS A 167 -18.15 28.12 -5.46
CA CYS A 167 -18.27 28.72 -4.14
C CYS A 167 -19.69 29.27 -3.94
N GLU A 168 -20.73 28.50 -4.29
CA GLU A 168 -22.09 28.92 -3.95
C GLU A 168 -22.28 28.87 -2.42
N SER A 169 -22.97 29.88 -1.90
CA SER A 169 -23.05 30.24 -0.49
C SER A 169 -24.18 29.51 0.21
N ASP A 170 -24.21 28.18 0.17
CA ASP A 170 -25.49 27.54 0.35
C ASP A 170 -25.50 26.51 1.47
N ARG A 171 -26.32 26.82 2.47
CA ARG A 171 -26.73 25.87 3.51
C ARG A 171 -27.77 24.92 2.94
N ILE A 172 -27.70 23.68 3.41
CA ILE A 172 -28.72 22.67 3.08
C ILE A 172 -30.07 23.18 3.58
N GLY A 173 -31.05 23.27 2.68
CA GLY A 173 -32.40 23.77 2.98
C GLY A 173 -32.67 25.21 2.54
N GLU A 174 -31.66 25.96 2.09
CA GLU A 174 -31.83 27.26 1.45
C GLU A 174 -31.91 27.05 -0.08
N SER A 175 -33.08 27.27 -0.67
CA SER A 175 -33.32 27.07 -2.11
C SER A 175 -32.67 28.19 -2.93
N PRO A 176 -31.95 27.89 -4.05
CA PRO A 176 -32.01 26.66 -4.83
C PRO A 176 -30.69 25.85 -4.82
N PHE A 177 -30.17 25.49 -3.65
CA PHE A 177 -28.93 24.70 -3.60
C PHE A 177 -29.11 23.24 -4.01
N ASN A 178 -28.48 22.85 -5.12
CA ASN A 178 -28.45 21.47 -5.58
C ASN A 178 -27.06 20.84 -5.37
N PHE A 179 -26.88 20.22 -4.21
CA PHE A 179 -25.62 19.56 -3.84
C PHE A 179 -25.15 18.52 -4.86
N SER A 180 -26.06 17.69 -5.40
CA SER A 180 -25.72 16.65 -6.37
C SER A 180 -25.22 17.22 -7.70
N GLU A 181 -25.80 18.33 -8.15
CA GLU A 181 -25.34 19.03 -9.34
C GLU A 181 -23.93 19.61 -9.14
N GLN A 182 -23.65 20.20 -7.98
CA GLN A 182 -22.31 20.75 -7.69
C GLN A 182 -21.23 19.66 -7.62
N LEU A 183 -21.55 18.48 -7.09
CA LEU A 183 -20.67 17.31 -7.13
C LEU A 183 -20.40 16.82 -8.55
N ASN A 184 -21.38 16.90 -9.43
CA ASN A 184 -21.24 16.47 -10.82
C ASN A 184 -20.50 17.48 -11.69
N ASN A 185 -20.60 18.77 -11.37
CA ASN A 185 -19.97 19.85 -12.13
C ASN A 185 -18.54 20.19 -11.66
N SER A 186 -18.08 19.62 -10.55
CA SER A 186 -16.79 19.94 -9.94
C SER A 186 -15.86 18.74 -9.93
N ARG A 187 -14.58 18.93 -10.27
CA ARG A 187 -13.61 17.83 -10.33
C ARG A 187 -13.23 17.28 -8.95
N TRP A 188 -13.10 18.16 -7.97
CA TRP A 188 -12.86 17.81 -6.57
C TRP A 188 -13.92 18.45 -5.66
N THR A 189 -14.17 17.83 -4.52
CA THR A 189 -15.00 18.37 -3.44
C THR A 189 -14.14 18.52 -2.20
N ILE A 190 -13.91 19.77 -1.79
CA ILE A 190 -13.20 20.11 -0.57
C ILE A 190 -14.25 20.28 0.52
N LEU A 191 -14.22 19.41 1.54
CA LEU A 191 -15.17 19.42 2.64
C LEU A 191 -14.53 20.08 3.86
N ILE A 192 -14.96 21.26 4.23
CA ILE A 192 -14.51 21.89 5.48
C ILE A 192 -15.26 21.25 6.64
N LEU A 193 -14.52 20.59 7.54
CA LEU A 193 -15.04 19.82 8.66
C LEU A 193 -14.67 20.49 9.98
N SER A 194 -15.67 21.06 10.63
CA SER A 194 -15.58 21.51 12.01
C SER A 194 -16.31 20.56 12.95
N LYS A 195 -16.02 20.63 14.26
CA LYS A 195 -16.78 19.86 15.26
C LYS A 195 -18.27 20.20 15.25
N SER A 196 -18.63 21.46 15.03
CA SER A 196 -20.02 21.88 14.94
C SER A 196 -20.73 21.30 13.71
N ALA A 197 -20.09 21.33 12.54
CA ALA A 197 -20.65 20.75 11.32
C ALA A 197 -20.85 19.23 11.46
N LEU A 198 -19.92 18.54 12.11
CA LEU A 198 -19.97 17.09 12.30
C LEU A 198 -21.11 16.63 13.23
N ASN A 199 -21.54 17.49 14.15
CA ASN A 199 -22.69 17.22 15.01
C ASN A 199 -24.04 17.53 14.33
N ASP A 200 -24.04 18.08 13.11
CA ASP A 200 -25.26 18.42 12.38
C ASP A 200 -25.83 17.18 11.63
N PRO A 201 -27.08 16.77 11.90
CA PRO A 201 -27.73 15.68 11.19
C PRO A 201 -27.84 15.89 9.67
N LEU A 202 -28.00 17.14 9.20
CA LEU A 202 -28.07 17.46 7.78
C LEU A 202 -26.71 17.27 7.10
N PHE A 203 -25.63 17.60 7.80
CA PHE A 203 -24.28 17.36 7.32
C PHE A 203 -23.98 15.86 7.20
N SER A 204 -24.42 15.06 8.16
CA SER A 204 -24.31 13.59 8.11
C SER A 204 -25.00 13.02 6.88
N HIS A 205 -26.21 13.51 6.53
CA HIS A 205 -26.90 13.13 5.31
C HIS A 205 -26.11 13.47 4.04
N CYS A 206 -25.47 14.65 3.99
CA CYS A 206 -24.57 15.03 2.89
C CYS A 206 -23.36 14.10 2.75
N CYS A 207 -22.76 13.68 3.87
CA CYS A 207 -21.68 12.68 3.86
C CYS A 207 -22.15 11.37 3.22
N PHE A 208 -23.36 10.90 3.52
CA PHE A 208 -23.91 9.71 2.86
C PHE A 208 -24.19 9.93 1.38
N MET A 209 -24.70 11.10 0.97
CA MET A 209 -24.88 11.41 -0.45
C MET A 209 -23.55 11.45 -1.22
N LEU A 210 -22.50 12.03 -0.62
CA LEU A 210 -21.14 12.03 -1.18
C LEU A 210 -20.63 10.61 -1.41
N VAL A 211 -20.82 9.74 -0.42
CA VAL A 211 -20.40 8.33 -0.50
C VAL A 211 -21.24 7.57 -1.50
N GLY A 212 -22.56 7.78 -1.54
CA GLY A 212 -23.45 7.19 -2.55
C GLY A 212 -23.05 7.59 -3.96
N GLU A 213 -22.72 8.86 -4.18
CA GLU A 213 -22.25 9.36 -5.47
C GLU A 213 -20.87 8.81 -5.83
N PHE A 214 -19.97 8.69 -4.85
CA PHE A 214 -18.70 8.00 -5.01
C PHE A 214 -18.90 6.55 -5.46
N LEU A 215 -19.76 5.78 -4.78
CA LEU A 215 -20.02 4.38 -5.12
C LEU A 215 -20.65 4.23 -6.52
N ARG A 216 -21.57 5.14 -6.87
CA ARG A 216 -22.24 5.17 -8.18
C ARG A 216 -21.29 5.53 -9.32
N THR A 217 -20.50 6.58 -9.15
CA THR A 217 -19.57 7.08 -10.18
C THR A 217 -18.23 6.34 -10.17
N LYS A 218 -17.99 5.57 -9.11
CA LYS A 218 -16.71 5.00 -8.73
C LYS A 218 -15.60 6.04 -8.56
N ARG A 219 -15.87 7.33 -8.28
CA ARG A 219 -14.85 8.41 -8.28
C ARG A 219 -14.55 9.03 -6.92
N LEU A 220 -13.34 8.80 -6.41
CA LEU A 220 -12.88 9.38 -5.16
C LEU A 220 -12.29 10.78 -5.40
N GLY A 221 -13.14 11.81 -5.31
CA GLY A 221 -12.76 13.21 -5.53
C GLY A 221 -13.03 14.08 -4.31
N ILE A 222 -12.68 13.63 -3.10
CA ILE A 222 -13.00 14.33 -1.85
C ILE A 222 -11.72 14.67 -1.09
N ILE A 223 -11.63 15.91 -0.59
CA ILE A 223 -10.56 16.40 0.29
C ILE A 223 -11.21 16.97 1.56
N PRO A 224 -11.34 16.18 2.63
CA PRO A 224 -11.76 16.71 3.91
C PRO A 224 -10.67 17.61 4.52
N VAL A 225 -11.07 18.74 5.08
CA VAL A 225 -10.21 19.75 5.72
C VAL A 225 -10.70 19.94 7.15
N LEU A 226 -9.98 19.40 8.13
CA LEU A 226 -10.36 19.53 9.54
C LEU A 226 -9.91 20.89 10.09
N THR A 227 -10.84 21.66 10.65
CA THR A 227 -10.53 22.94 11.29
C THR A 227 -10.22 22.78 12.77
N ASP A 228 -11.14 22.20 13.52
CA ASP A 228 -11.10 21.99 14.98
C ASP A 228 -11.55 20.58 15.38
N ALA A 229 -11.81 19.72 14.39
CA ALA A 229 -12.17 18.32 14.53
C ALA A 229 -10.95 17.41 14.53
N GLY A 230 -11.03 16.32 15.31
CA GLY A 230 -10.09 15.21 15.27
C GLY A 230 -10.56 14.09 14.34
N HIS A 231 -9.70 13.09 14.12
CA HIS A 231 -10.02 11.91 13.31
C HIS A 231 -11.30 11.20 13.75
N GLU A 232 -11.46 11.02 15.07
CA GLU A 232 -12.58 10.27 15.63
C GLU A 232 -13.92 10.98 15.42
N ASP A 233 -13.89 12.29 15.18
CA ASP A 233 -15.06 13.08 14.88
C ASP A 233 -15.53 12.88 13.41
N ILE A 234 -14.65 12.36 12.53
CA ILE A 234 -14.99 12.14 11.11
C ILE A 234 -15.99 10.98 10.98
N PRO A 235 -17.13 11.15 10.27
CA PRO A 235 -18.09 10.09 10.06
C PRO A 235 -17.44 8.93 9.33
N GLU A 236 -17.72 7.71 9.80
CA GLU A 236 -17.15 6.47 9.23
C GLU A 236 -17.28 6.40 7.70
N ALA A 237 -18.44 6.84 7.19
CA ALA A 237 -18.75 6.88 5.76
C ALA A 237 -17.70 7.63 4.92
N ILE A 238 -17.09 8.71 5.46
CA ILE A 238 -16.05 9.50 4.76
C ILE A 238 -14.67 9.37 5.41
N ARG A 239 -14.52 8.58 6.47
CA ARG A 239 -13.23 8.29 7.12
C ARG A 239 -12.26 7.52 6.20
N ILE A 240 -12.78 6.98 5.10
CA ILE A 240 -12.01 6.28 4.08
C ILE A 240 -11.10 7.19 3.23
N VAL A 241 -11.38 8.50 3.15
CA VAL A 241 -10.57 9.45 2.36
C VAL A 241 -9.52 10.13 3.20
N THR A 242 -8.41 10.48 2.56
CA THR A 242 -7.35 11.22 3.24
C THR A 242 -7.81 12.63 3.55
N TYR A 243 -7.78 13.06 4.81
CA TYR A 243 -8.06 14.45 5.21
C TYR A 243 -6.79 15.28 5.41
N THR A 244 -6.91 16.60 5.41
CA THR A 244 -5.87 17.54 5.83
C THR A 244 -6.33 18.32 7.04
N THR A 245 -5.44 18.64 7.97
CA THR A 245 -5.76 19.54 9.10
C THR A 245 -5.30 20.96 8.79
N VAL A 246 -6.05 21.96 9.29
CA VAL A 246 -5.64 23.36 9.25
C VAL A 246 -4.45 23.55 10.19
N ASP A 247 -3.33 24.00 9.64
CA ASP A 247 -2.12 24.26 10.39
C ASP A 247 -1.76 25.75 10.42
N ILE A 248 -1.09 26.16 11.51
CA ILE A 248 -0.70 27.57 11.74
C ILE A 248 0.22 28.10 10.64
N LYS A 249 0.98 27.22 9.97
CA LYS A 249 1.93 27.59 8.92
C LYS A 249 1.28 27.62 7.52
N ARG A 250 -0.03 27.42 7.42
CA ARG A 250 -0.79 27.36 6.16
C ARG A 250 -0.27 26.31 5.17
N MET A 251 0.49 25.31 5.62
CA MET A 251 1.03 24.27 4.74
C MET A 251 -0.08 23.41 4.14
N TYR A 252 -1.22 23.30 4.83
CA TYR A 252 -2.43 22.64 4.36
C TYR A 252 -2.96 23.19 3.03
N LEU A 253 -2.81 24.50 2.76
CA LEU A 253 -3.23 25.11 1.50
C LEU A 253 -2.42 24.58 0.31
N GLU A 254 -1.10 24.49 0.47
CA GLU A 254 -0.21 23.92 -0.54
C GLU A 254 -0.45 22.40 -0.70
N ARG A 255 -0.79 21.67 0.37
CA ARG A 255 -1.23 20.26 0.30
C ARG A 255 -2.52 20.09 -0.54
N ILE A 256 -3.49 20.98 -0.36
CA ILE A 256 -4.72 20.99 -1.16
C ILE A 256 -4.37 21.27 -2.63
N LEU A 257 -3.57 22.30 -2.91
CA LEU A 257 -3.20 22.67 -4.27
C LEU A 257 -2.47 21.55 -5.03
N THR A 258 -1.48 20.93 -4.40
CA THR A 258 -0.72 19.80 -4.97
C THR A 258 -1.63 18.60 -5.23
N THR A 259 -2.59 18.32 -4.33
CA THR A 259 -3.63 17.30 -4.54
C THR A 259 -4.51 17.63 -5.74
N LEU A 260 -5.00 18.88 -5.83
CA LEU A 260 -5.81 19.35 -6.95
C LEU A 260 -5.03 19.37 -8.27
N ARG A 261 -3.70 19.42 -8.27
CA ARG A 261 -2.88 19.30 -9.48
C ARG A 261 -2.53 17.86 -9.83
N GLY A 262 -2.80 16.91 -8.93
CA GLY A 262 -2.36 15.52 -9.06
C GLY A 262 -0.86 15.35 -8.85
N GLU A 263 -0.21 16.33 -8.24
CA GLU A 263 1.22 16.32 -7.89
C GLU A 263 1.49 15.55 -6.59
N MET A 264 0.45 15.37 -5.76
CA MET A 264 0.44 14.46 -4.63
C MET A 264 -0.83 13.62 -4.65
N ILE A 265 -0.69 12.33 -4.31
CA ILE A 265 -1.82 11.56 -3.78
C ILE A 265 -2.02 12.12 -2.38
N PRO A 266 -3.23 12.53 -1.97
CA PRO A 266 -3.44 13.03 -0.63
C PRO A 266 -3.08 11.89 0.32
N TYR A 267 -1.91 12.04 0.94
CA TYR A 267 -1.35 11.17 1.96
C TYR A 267 -0.86 12.15 3.03
N ASP A 268 -1.81 12.76 3.75
CA ASP A 268 -1.47 13.47 4.97
C ASP A 268 -1.09 12.39 6.00
N THR A 269 0.08 12.54 6.61
CA THR A 269 0.53 11.72 7.74
C THR A 269 -0.37 11.84 8.95
N GLN A 270 -1.22 12.88 8.99
CA GLN A 270 -2.28 13.00 9.98
C GLN A 270 -3.57 12.30 9.57
N SER A 271 -3.77 11.99 8.28
CA SER A 271 -4.90 11.20 7.86
C SER A 271 -4.69 9.73 8.17
N LEU A 272 -5.17 9.38 9.35
CA LEU A 272 -5.42 8.02 9.77
C LEU A 272 -6.33 7.29 8.73
N MET A 273 -5.77 6.65 7.68
CA MET A 273 -5.80 5.19 7.80
C MET A 273 -4.94 4.98 9.01
N PRO A 274 -5.49 4.51 10.14
CA PRO A 274 -4.82 4.69 11.40
C PRO A 274 -3.34 4.43 11.21
N ALA A 275 -2.50 5.42 11.48
CA ALA A 275 -1.12 5.15 11.85
C ALA A 275 -1.08 4.21 13.09
N GLY A 276 -2.24 3.86 13.64
CA GLY A 276 -2.50 2.65 14.42
C GLY A 276 -2.39 1.31 13.69
N GLU A 277 -2.46 1.18 12.36
CA GLU A 277 -2.52 -0.14 11.68
C GLU A 277 -1.77 -0.31 10.35
N VAL A 278 -0.93 0.61 9.85
CA VAL A 278 -0.03 0.27 8.70
C VAL A 278 0.84 -0.93 9.08
N ALA A 279 1.46 -0.87 10.26
CA ALA A 279 2.16 -1.97 10.87
C ALA A 279 1.32 -3.26 10.99
N TYR A 280 0.05 -3.14 11.39
CA TYR A 280 -0.88 -4.25 11.52
C TYR A 280 -1.17 -4.91 10.17
N VAL A 281 -1.57 -4.13 9.17
CA VAL A 281 -1.85 -4.63 7.81
C VAL A 281 -0.60 -5.26 7.21
N LEU A 282 0.56 -4.64 7.38
CA LEU A 282 1.84 -5.18 6.92
C LEU A 282 2.20 -6.50 7.62
N ALA A 283 1.97 -6.60 8.94
CA ALA A 283 2.19 -7.81 9.72
C ALA A 283 1.27 -8.95 9.26
N TRP A 284 -0.03 -8.71 9.18
CA TRP A 284 -1.00 -9.71 8.72
C TRP A 284 -0.75 -10.15 7.29
N ASN A 285 -0.47 -9.21 6.39
CA ASN A 285 -0.17 -9.54 5.01
C ASN A 285 1.08 -10.42 4.91
N TYR A 286 2.15 -10.04 5.60
CA TYR A 286 3.39 -10.81 5.60
C TYR A 286 3.23 -12.19 6.24
N ALA A 287 2.49 -12.30 7.34
CA ALA A 287 2.19 -13.57 7.97
C ALA A 287 1.39 -14.49 7.01
N VAL A 288 0.26 -14.02 6.50
CA VAL A 288 -0.72 -14.83 5.76
C VAL A 288 -0.28 -15.14 4.32
N ASN A 289 0.46 -14.24 3.67
CA ASN A 289 0.86 -14.41 2.26
C ASN A 289 2.28 -14.96 2.08
N TYR A 290 3.06 -15.04 3.15
CA TYR A 290 4.43 -15.52 3.09
C TYR A 290 4.74 -16.54 4.18
N LEU A 291 4.69 -16.14 5.46
CA LEU A 291 5.15 -17.02 6.54
C LEU A 291 4.33 -18.31 6.65
N VAL A 292 3.00 -18.24 6.54
CA VAL A 292 2.13 -19.44 6.51
C VAL A 292 2.56 -20.44 5.45
N ASP A 293 2.90 -19.93 4.26
CA ASP A 293 3.22 -20.78 3.13
C ASP A 293 4.62 -21.39 3.29
N VAL A 294 5.61 -20.65 3.81
CA VAL A 294 7.00 -21.14 3.87
C VAL A 294 7.37 -21.94 5.11
N MET A 295 6.73 -21.68 6.26
CA MET A 295 7.13 -22.28 7.54
C MET A 295 7.06 -23.82 7.57
N PRO A 296 6.03 -24.49 7.03
CA PRO A 296 5.91 -25.96 7.13
C PRO A 296 7.02 -26.76 6.43
N GLY A 297 7.72 -26.17 5.46
CA GLY A 297 8.80 -26.82 4.69
C GLY A 297 10.21 -26.32 5.00
N LEU A 298 10.34 -25.25 5.78
CA LEU A 298 11.60 -24.53 5.95
C LEU A 298 12.70 -25.39 6.58
N GLY A 299 12.38 -26.10 7.67
CA GLY A 299 13.37 -26.93 8.38
C GLY A 299 14.04 -27.93 7.46
N THR A 300 13.26 -28.70 6.70
CA THR A 300 13.75 -29.68 5.72
C THR A 300 14.70 -29.06 4.69
N VAL A 301 14.32 -27.90 4.12
CA VAL A 301 15.14 -27.20 3.12
C VAL A 301 16.49 -26.77 3.72
N ILE A 302 16.49 -26.28 4.96
CA ILE A 302 17.71 -25.90 5.67
C ILE A 302 18.57 -27.15 5.92
N THR A 303 18.01 -28.23 6.48
CA THR A 303 18.74 -29.46 6.79
C THR A 303 19.36 -30.07 5.53
N GLU A 304 18.63 -30.13 4.42
CA GLU A 304 19.14 -30.64 3.14
C GLU A 304 20.29 -29.77 2.60
N THR A 305 20.15 -28.45 2.66
CA THR A 305 21.20 -27.52 2.24
C THR A 305 22.46 -27.70 3.09
N LEU A 306 22.33 -27.79 4.42
CA LEU A 306 23.47 -28.01 5.32
C LEU A 306 24.17 -29.35 5.08
N LYS A 307 23.40 -30.42 4.80
CA LYS A 307 23.94 -31.73 4.43
C LYS A 307 24.79 -31.64 3.16
N THR A 308 24.34 -30.90 2.14
CA THR A 308 25.14 -30.74 0.90
C THR A 308 26.44 -29.97 1.13
N LEU A 309 26.49 -29.11 2.14
CA LEU A 309 27.67 -28.32 2.49
C LEU A 309 28.59 -29.02 3.51
N ASN A 310 28.24 -30.21 3.99
CA ASN A 310 28.93 -30.92 5.07
C ASN A 310 29.06 -30.08 6.37
N VAL A 311 28.11 -29.19 6.63
CA VAL A 311 28.07 -28.37 7.86
C VAL A 311 27.35 -29.15 8.97
N THR A 312 27.91 -29.15 10.17
CA THR A 312 27.30 -29.84 11.32
C THR A 312 26.08 -29.06 11.85
N PRO A 313 24.97 -29.74 12.22
CA PRO A 313 23.74 -29.07 12.68
C PRO A 313 23.88 -28.24 13.96
N GLN A 314 24.99 -28.39 14.70
CA GLN A 314 25.16 -27.76 16.02
C GLN A 314 25.41 -26.24 15.94
N THR A 315 25.81 -25.73 14.76
CA THR A 315 26.10 -24.31 14.54
C THR A 315 25.04 -23.57 13.71
N CYS A 316 23.99 -24.27 13.26
CA CYS A 316 22.88 -23.71 12.50
C CYS A 316 21.53 -24.19 13.05
N ARG A 317 20.72 -23.29 13.62
CA ARG A 317 19.33 -23.63 13.96
C ARG A 317 18.51 -23.77 12.66
N GLU A 318 17.56 -24.69 12.64
CA GLU A 318 16.58 -24.84 11.55
C GLU A 318 15.51 -23.71 11.62
N LYS A 319 15.96 -22.45 11.64
CA LYS A 319 15.13 -21.26 11.82
C LYS A 319 15.43 -20.20 10.77
N LEU A 320 14.39 -19.48 10.37
CA LEU A 320 14.48 -18.23 9.62
C LEU A 320 14.61 -17.06 10.60
N TYR A 321 15.72 -16.33 10.49
CA TYR A 321 15.94 -15.09 11.22
C TYR A 321 15.41 -13.90 10.43
N LEU A 322 14.35 -13.27 10.93
CA LEU A 322 13.78 -12.05 10.39
C LEU A 322 14.56 -10.85 10.96
N ILE A 323 15.47 -10.30 10.17
CA ILE A 323 16.37 -9.23 10.60
C ILE A 323 15.65 -7.88 10.48
N ILE A 324 15.53 -7.16 11.59
CA ILE A 324 14.80 -5.88 11.64
C ILE A 324 15.69 -4.81 12.30
N PRO A 325 16.41 -3.99 11.52
CA PRO A 325 17.13 -2.83 12.05
C PRO A 325 16.13 -1.75 12.46
N LYS A 326 16.33 -1.12 13.62
CA LYS A 326 15.52 0.00 14.12
C LYS A 326 15.44 1.16 13.13
N SER A 327 16.53 1.45 12.43
CA SER A 327 16.57 2.48 11.39
C SER A 327 15.81 2.13 10.10
N CYS A 328 15.28 0.91 9.99
CA CYS A 328 14.77 0.30 8.75
C CYS A 328 15.79 0.27 7.58
N ASP A 329 17.07 0.52 7.84
CA ASP A 329 18.11 0.48 6.82
C ASP A 329 18.45 -0.96 6.44
N CYS A 330 17.79 -1.44 5.39
CA CYS A 330 17.96 -2.76 4.82
C CYS A 330 18.86 -2.69 3.59
N SER A 331 20.13 -3.08 3.74
CA SER A 331 21.11 -3.22 2.65
C SER A 331 20.67 -4.25 1.60
N GLN A 332 21.38 -4.33 0.48
CA GLN A 332 21.02 -5.28 -0.58
C GLN A 332 21.25 -6.73 -0.18
N SER A 333 22.14 -6.98 0.79
CA SER A 333 22.36 -8.27 1.43
C SER A 333 22.76 -8.09 2.89
N LEU A 334 22.69 -9.16 3.70
CA LEU A 334 23.17 -9.12 5.08
C LEU A 334 24.70 -8.98 5.16
N ALA A 335 25.43 -9.50 4.16
CA ALA A 335 26.89 -9.38 4.06
C ALA A 335 27.35 -7.94 3.81
N GLU A 336 26.54 -7.13 3.13
CA GLU A 336 26.80 -5.69 3.00
C GLU A 336 26.52 -4.93 4.30
N LYS A 337 25.55 -5.39 5.10
CA LYS A 337 25.16 -4.72 6.36
C LYS A 337 26.22 -4.90 7.44
N ASP A 338 26.81 -6.08 7.55
CA ASP A 338 27.89 -6.38 8.50
C ASP A 338 28.98 -7.19 7.81
N LYS A 339 30.20 -6.63 7.73
CA LYS A 339 31.33 -7.22 7.01
C LYS A 339 31.81 -8.55 7.59
N ARG A 340 31.41 -8.90 8.82
CA ARG A 340 31.69 -10.22 9.42
C ARG A 340 30.76 -11.30 8.90
N ILE A 341 29.65 -10.91 8.25
CA ILE A 341 28.69 -11.84 7.68
C ILE A 341 29.08 -12.12 6.24
N GLU A 342 29.18 -13.40 5.92
CA GLU A 342 29.50 -13.92 4.60
C GLU A 342 28.30 -14.67 4.03
N PHE A 343 27.98 -14.41 2.76
CA PHE A 343 27.01 -15.21 2.02
C PHE A 343 27.62 -16.58 1.67
N VAL A 344 26.87 -17.65 1.91
CA VAL A 344 27.30 -19.02 1.63
C VAL A 344 26.64 -19.55 0.36
N VAL A 345 25.31 -19.67 0.38
CA VAL A 345 24.54 -20.23 -0.74
C VAL A 345 23.07 -19.85 -0.63
N THR A 346 22.36 -19.82 -1.75
CA THR A 346 20.90 -19.78 -1.80
C THR A 346 20.34 -21.20 -1.84
N THR A 347 19.35 -21.51 -1.00
CA THR A 347 18.71 -22.83 -0.96
C THR A 347 18.10 -23.20 -2.32
N PRO A 348 17.98 -24.50 -2.63
CA PRO A 348 17.25 -24.95 -3.81
C PRO A 348 15.83 -24.36 -3.88
N LYS A 349 15.36 -24.20 -5.12
CA LYS A 349 13.99 -23.75 -5.42
C LYS A 349 13.00 -24.70 -4.77
N THR A 350 12.29 -24.23 -3.76
CA THR A 350 11.29 -25.04 -3.07
C THR A 350 9.91 -24.55 -3.44
N HIS A 351 9.06 -25.48 -3.89
CA HIS A 351 7.65 -25.23 -4.12
C HIS A 351 6.92 -25.48 -2.79
N ILE A 352 6.67 -24.42 -2.03
CA ILE A 352 5.99 -24.52 -0.74
C ILE A 352 4.64 -23.79 -0.86
N GLY A 353 3.56 -24.41 -0.40
CA GLY A 353 2.21 -23.85 -0.45
C GLY A 353 1.38 -24.20 -1.70
N HIS A 354 0.15 -23.69 -1.75
CA HIS A 354 -0.85 -24.03 -2.78
C HIS A 354 -0.70 -23.26 -4.09
N LEU A 355 0.05 -22.16 -4.07
CA LEU A 355 0.40 -21.38 -5.24
C LEU A 355 1.75 -21.93 -5.71
N ASN A 356 1.93 -22.23 -7.01
CA ASN A 356 3.18 -22.71 -7.63
C ASN A 356 4.40 -21.75 -7.50
N ARG A 357 4.45 -20.94 -6.44
CA ARG A 357 5.51 -20.03 -6.07
C ARG A 357 6.74 -20.81 -5.66
N VAL A 358 7.86 -20.29 -6.11
CA VAL A 358 9.18 -20.80 -5.78
C VAL A 358 9.75 -19.92 -4.68
N TYR A 359 10.04 -20.53 -3.54
CA TYR A 359 10.72 -19.89 -2.43
C TYR A 359 12.18 -20.33 -2.37
N THR A 360 13.04 -19.36 -2.09
CA THR A 360 14.47 -19.55 -1.83
C THR A 360 14.89 -18.68 -0.66
N PHE A 361 15.86 -19.17 0.09
CA PHE A 361 16.43 -18.52 1.26
C PHE A 361 17.94 -18.45 1.13
N ASP A 362 18.53 -17.40 1.67
CA ASP A 362 19.98 -17.24 1.64
C ASP A 362 20.57 -17.69 2.98
N LEU A 363 21.55 -18.59 2.89
CA LEU A 363 22.34 -19.07 4.01
C LEU A 363 23.57 -18.19 4.15
N TYR A 364 23.82 -17.75 5.37
CA TYR A 364 24.94 -16.91 5.75
C TYR A 364 25.76 -17.57 6.84
N LYS A 365 27.01 -17.12 6.98
CA LYS A 365 27.88 -17.49 8.09
C LYS A 365 28.62 -16.30 8.65
N PHE A 366 29.08 -16.40 9.90
CA PHE A 366 29.97 -15.43 10.52
C PHE A 366 30.76 -16.08 11.65
N GLU A 367 31.88 -15.46 12.03
CA GLU A 367 32.67 -15.85 13.19
C GLU A 367 32.47 -14.84 14.33
N PHE A 368 32.21 -15.34 15.53
CA PHE A 368 32.14 -14.54 16.74
C PHE A 368 32.81 -15.27 17.90
N GLU A 369 33.74 -14.60 18.59
CA GLU A 369 34.53 -15.17 19.71
C GLU A 369 35.17 -16.55 19.39
N GLY A 370 35.63 -16.75 18.15
CA GLY A 370 36.29 -17.98 17.70
C GLY A 370 35.33 -19.14 17.39
N LYS A 371 34.02 -18.89 17.40
CA LYS A 371 32.99 -19.86 17.00
C LYS A 371 32.36 -19.43 15.67
N GLU A 372 32.25 -20.38 14.75
CA GLU A 372 31.56 -20.19 13.47
C GLU A 372 30.05 -20.46 13.65
N TYR A 373 29.24 -19.54 13.15
CA TYR A 373 27.78 -19.62 13.17
C TYR A 373 27.25 -19.63 11.74
N PHE A 374 26.23 -20.44 11.51
CA PHE A 374 25.47 -20.46 10.27
C PHE A 374 24.02 -20.09 10.58
N PHE A 375 23.40 -19.33 9.68
CA PHE A 375 22.01 -18.96 9.86
C PHE A 375 21.35 -18.63 8.51
N VAL A 376 20.04 -18.85 8.44
CA VAL A 376 19.22 -18.39 7.33
C VAL A 376 18.53 -17.11 7.76
N GLY A 377 18.77 -16.03 7.02
CA GLY A 377 18.30 -14.70 7.40
C GLY A 377 17.77 -13.89 6.23
N GLN A 378 16.80 -13.02 6.50
CA GLN A 378 16.33 -12.04 5.53
C GLN A 378 15.72 -10.82 6.22
N TYR A 379 15.67 -9.70 5.49
CA TYR A 379 14.85 -8.56 5.92
C TYR A 379 13.38 -8.85 5.63
N PRO A 380 12.43 -8.55 6.54
CA PRO A 380 11.02 -8.61 6.18
C PRO A 380 10.69 -7.58 5.10
N ALA A 381 10.00 -8.00 4.04
CA ALA A 381 9.53 -7.12 2.98
C ALA A 381 8.75 -5.88 3.50
N PRO A 382 7.92 -5.99 4.56
CA PRO A 382 7.33 -4.82 5.22
C PRO A 382 8.30 -3.74 5.69
N VAL A 383 9.44 -4.12 6.26
CA VAL A 383 10.43 -3.18 6.81
C VAL A 383 11.12 -2.43 5.67
N VAL A 384 11.45 -3.15 4.59
CA VAL A 384 11.95 -2.53 3.35
C VAL A 384 10.91 -1.59 2.74
N CYS A 385 9.62 -1.94 2.81
CA CYS A 385 8.54 -1.07 2.35
C CYS A 385 8.50 0.24 3.13
N LEU A 386 8.53 0.17 4.47
CA LEU A 386 8.57 1.36 5.34
C LEU A 386 9.76 2.27 5.00
N ARG A 387 10.94 1.68 4.79
CA ARG A 387 12.12 2.44 4.40
C ARG A 387 11.95 3.12 3.04
N ARG A 388 11.43 2.41 2.04
CA ARG A 388 11.15 2.98 0.72
C ARG A 388 10.10 4.09 0.78
N MET A 389 9.08 3.95 1.61
CA MET A 389 8.07 4.99 1.81
C MET A 389 8.70 6.28 2.37
N TYR A 390 9.64 6.15 3.31
CA TYR A 390 10.45 7.25 3.83
C TYR A 390 11.36 7.86 2.76
N ASP A 391 12.14 7.04 2.04
CA ASP A 391 13.13 7.51 1.06
C ASP A 391 12.46 8.20 -0.15
N LEU A 392 11.34 7.65 -0.64
CA LEU A 392 10.63 8.18 -1.80
C LEU A 392 9.85 9.45 -1.49
N LYS A 393 9.57 9.74 -0.21
CA LYS A 393 8.78 10.90 0.26
C LYS A 393 7.38 11.03 -0.35
N VAL A 394 6.93 10.06 -1.14
CA VAL A 394 5.60 10.03 -1.78
C VAL A 394 4.50 9.77 -0.75
N ALA A 395 4.81 9.04 0.33
CA ALA A 395 3.87 8.68 1.37
C ALA A 395 3.97 9.55 2.64
N GLY A 396 4.70 10.67 2.58
CA GLY A 396 4.80 11.63 3.69
C GLY A 396 5.51 11.15 4.97
N ILE A 397 5.86 9.86 5.08
CA ILE A 397 6.46 9.27 6.29
C ILE A 397 7.79 9.95 6.63
N ASN A 398 7.93 10.44 7.85
CA ASN A 398 9.19 10.91 8.41
C ASN A 398 9.92 9.84 9.26
N GLU A 399 11.14 10.13 9.72
CA GLU A 399 11.98 9.16 10.45
C GLU A 399 11.35 8.71 11.78
N LEU A 400 10.71 9.62 12.51
CA LEU A 400 10.05 9.32 13.78
C LEU A 400 8.87 8.38 13.56
N GLU A 401 8.05 8.65 12.53
CA GLU A 401 6.92 7.82 12.14
C GLU A 401 7.38 6.45 11.66
N MET A 402 8.41 6.38 10.80
CA MET A 402 8.99 5.11 10.33
C MET A 402 9.45 4.24 11.52
N THR A 403 10.17 4.84 12.46
CA THR A 403 10.64 4.15 13.68
C THR A 403 9.46 3.64 14.52
N SER A 404 8.43 4.48 14.70
CA SER A 404 7.21 4.07 15.41
C SER A 404 6.47 2.91 14.70
N GLN A 405 6.41 2.93 13.37
CA GLN A 405 5.74 1.89 12.60
C GLN A 405 6.50 0.56 12.62
N VAL A 406 7.84 0.56 12.56
CA VAL A 406 8.60 -0.70 12.63
C VAL A 406 8.49 -1.34 14.01
N GLU A 407 8.47 -0.55 15.09
CA GLU A 407 8.23 -1.06 16.45
C GLU A 407 6.84 -1.68 16.60
N LYS A 408 5.81 -1.02 16.06
CA LYS A 408 4.45 -1.58 16.00
C LYS A 408 4.42 -2.85 15.17
N PHE A 409 5.09 -2.87 14.01
CA PHE A 409 5.14 -4.05 13.15
C PHE A 409 5.73 -5.24 13.91
N CYS A 410 6.83 -5.06 14.64
CA CYS A 410 7.43 -6.09 15.48
C CYS A 410 6.45 -6.64 16.53
N LYS A 411 5.68 -5.77 17.20
CA LYS A 411 4.67 -6.17 18.18
C LYS A 411 3.53 -6.96 17.52
N GLU A 412 3.00 -6.45 16.41
CA GLU A 412 1.87 -7.07 15.72
C GLU A 412 2.25 -8.41 15.09
N ILE A 413 3.38 -8.49 14.39
CA ILE A 413 3.81 -9.75 13.75
C ILE A 413 4.10 -10.83 14.80
N THR A 414 4.69 -10.47 15.94
CA THR A 414 4.86 -11.39 17.07
C THR A 414 3.50 -11.86 17.59
N THR A 415 2.57 -10.95 17.82
CA THR A 415 1.20 -11.26 18.28
C THR A 415 0.48 -12.21 17.32
N VAL A 416 0.49 -11.91 16.03
CA VAL A 416 -0.15 -12.72 14.97
C VAL A 416 0.44 -14.13 14.96
N LEU A 417 1.76 -14.23 15.01
CA LEU A 417 2.44 -15.51 14.90
C LEU A 417 2.33 -16.35 16.18
N GLU A 418 2.36 -15.73 17.37
CA GLU A 418 2.17 -16.40 18.65
C GLU A 418 0.72 -16.83 18.90
N HIS A 419 -0.28 -16.00 18.57
CA HIS A 419 -1.68 -16.35 18.90
C HIS A 419 -2.33 -17.28 17.89
N LYS A 420 -1.85 -17.30 16.63
CA LYS A 420 -2.48 -18.05 15.53
C LYS A 420 -1.60 -19.14 14.93
N MET A 421 -0.28 -19.12 15.16
CA MET A 421 0.69 -20.02 14.51
C MET A 421 1.80 -20.50 15.47
N SER A 422 1.55 -20.47 16.79
CA SER A 422 2.55 -20.59 17.87
C SER A 422 3.56 -21.72 17.68
N GLU A 423 3.09 -22.95 17.41
CA GLU A 423 3.95 -24.13 17.36
C GLU A 423 4.92 -24.12 16.16
N LEU A 424 4.46 -23.67 15.00
CA LEU A 424 5.30 -23.55 13.80
C LEU A 424 6.23 -22.34 13.89
N PHE A 425 5.72 -21.21 14.39
CA PHE A 425 6.48 -19.98 14.48
C PHE A 425 7.66 -20.10 15.45
N THR A 426 7.41 -20.51 16.70
CA THR A 426 8.45 -20.61 17.73
C THR A 426 9.57 -21.59 17.36
N LYS A 427 9.22 -22.62 16.58
CA LYS A 427 10.15 -23.64 16.10
C LYS A 427 11.00 -23.19 14.91
N PHE A 428 10.42 -22.48 13.94
CA PHE A 428 11.06 -22.25 12.63
C PHE A 428 11.36 -20.78 12.31
N CYS A 429 11.03 -19.83 13.19
CA CYS A 429 11.24 -18.41 12.94
C CYS A 429 11.71 -17.68 14.20
N GLU A 430 12.52 -16.66 14.01
CA GLU A 430 12.94 -15.75 15.07
C GLU A 430 13.01 -14.30 14.57
N ILE A 431 12.48 -13.36 15.34
CA ILE A 431 12.52 -11.93 15.00
C ILE A 431 13.71 -11.27 15.69
N VAL A 432 14.66 -10.77 14.91
CA VAL A 432 15.86 -10.07 15.39
C VAL A 432 15.66 -8.57 15.21
N TYR A 433 14.91 -7.96 16.13
CA TYR A 433 14.80 -6.51 16.23
C TYR A 433 15.98 -5.95 17.04
N TYR A 434 16.76 -5.04 16.44
CA TYR A 434 17.98 -4.51 17.06
C TYR A 434 18.24 -3.04 16.67
N ASP A 435 18.98 -2.33 17.53
CA ASP A 435 19.40 -0.96 17.27
C ASP A 435 20.72 -0.96 16.48
N ASP A 436 20.60 -0.87 15.16
CA ASP A 436 21.70 -0.97 14.21
C ASP A 436 22.66 0.23 14.23
N ARG A 437 22.41 1.22 15.09
CA ARG A 437 23.33 2.33 15.37
C ARG A 437 24.28 2.03 16.52
N ASN A 438 23.90 1.12 17.41
CA ASN A 438 24.59 0.85 18.67
C ASN A 438 25.18 -0.55 18.73
N VAL A 439 24.55 -1.51 18.03
CA VAL A 439 24.95 -2.92 18.05
C VAL A 439 25.07 -3.41 16.61
N SER A 440 26.13 -4.16 16.36
CA SER A 440 26.36 -4.79 15.08
C SER A 440 25.50 -6.05 14.91
N LEU A 441 25.19 -6.43 13.66
CA LEU A 441 24.26 -7.52 13.42
C LEU A 441 24.82 -8.87 13.88
N SER A 442 26.10 -9.15 13.64
CA SER A 442 26.67 -10.45 14.03
C SER A 442 26.79 -10.63 15.55
N GLU A 443 27.02 -9.55 16.31
CA GLU A 443 27.00 -9.59 17.79
C GLU A 443 25.61 -9.91 18.32
N GLU A 444 24.57 -9.26 17.79
CA GLU A 444 23.20 -9.53 18.19
C GLU A 444 22.77 -10.96 17.81
N LEU A 445 23.16 -11.45 16.63
CA LEU A 445 22.89 -12.82 16.20
C LEU A 445 23.61 -13.86 17.09
N ALA A 446 24.88 -13.66 17.43
CA ALA A 446 25.61 -14.55 18.33
C ALA A 446 24.89 -14.67 19.68
N ARG A 447 24.52 -13.51 20.27
CA ARG A 447 23.77 -13.44 21.53
C ARG A 447 22.48 -14.24 21.48
N ARG A 448 21.75 -14.18 20.36
CA ARG A 448 20.46 -14.87 20.17
C ARG A 448 20.62 -16.37 19.89
N ILE A 449 21.60 -16.76 19.09
CA ILE A 449 21.86 -18.16 18.76
C ILE A 449 22.39 -18.94 19.97
N ASP A 450 23.18 -18.28 20.83
CA ASP A 450 23.68 -18.90 22.07
C ASP A 450 22.70 -18.80 23.25
N SER A 451 21.70 -17.92 23.20
CA SER A 451 20.61 -17.90 24.17
C SER A 451 19.63 -19.06 23.88
N PRO A 452 19.40 -19.98 24.82
CA PRO A 452 18.56 -21.17 24.63
C PRO A 452 17.11 -20.84 24.29
#